data_AF-A0A4Z1FAI9-F1
#
_entry.id   AF-A0A4Z1FAI9-F1
#
_cell.length_a   1.000
_cell.length_b   1.000
_cell.length_c   1.000
_cell.angle_alpha   90.00
_cell.angle_beta   90.00
_cell.angle_gamma   90.00
#
_symmetry.space_group_name_H-M   'P 1'
#
loop_
_entity.id
_entity.type
_entity.pdbx_description
1 polymer ?
#
loop_
_entity_poly.entity_id
_entity_poly.type
_entity_poly.pdbx_seq_one_letter_code
_entity_poly.pdbx_strand_id
1 'polypeptide(L)'
;MTLPSAWQKFKDFISPRKQPIRAAAISQTSHATPKNAAGRPSSSNGKREPILVTTKDAISKPRRNMLDIVTKAAGSNWVFVAMMAIMLVWVIFGFVDGTTDTWQIVMQNASSIQVYLTDILLLRQASNASTSLLTTLAELQSRNQTFERLLRQLPSCQWIETHKNPAQKLLKDDKPVESDADDILLTSGSGEISKARYMWNNTCKTVARGLGSIWAYILYWIGIFFWVGIGPLFQFSDTWQLYVNTATAVALTFTSIFLQNIQQQQEDNLEQCLEYVLRVDSEVEWRLREITNDYQPNSVFEIPAPTISWIDRSIDIFADVMGSGVGLLITLIVTIVWIAVGPILEFDDNWWLIIGTFTGLVGFIDGFVLRNVYYRDEKVAEVQFEKIAESDDRLLDLLNIPSSYQTTTKPRKFSTRASAAAGEFCALSSVSVASVGVVFALLATASIMKWSETGQLLCNTPTMIIEGFLLLILIQAHNIANAARGADFQSLLKHRLLLNHYVCELSENSNRSSSPYPHNPDEKSVNTDFYPIDDNDNDIKISVHQIGNRV
;
A
#
# COMPACT_ATOMS: atom_id res chain seq x y z
N MET A 1 15.79 -36.48 10.42
CA MET A 1 14.92 -35.43 9.85
C MET A 1 13.78 -36.11 9.11
N THR A 2 12.59 -36.18 9.71
CA THR A 2 11.40 -36.70 9.02
C THR A 2 10.97 -35.67 7.99
N LEU A 3 10.95 -36.06 6.71
CA LEU A 3 10.42 -35.23 5.63
C LEU A 3 8.99 -34.80 5.99
N PRO A 4 8.64 -33.49 5.88
CA PRO A 4 7.29 -33.04 6.17
C PRO A 4 6.30 -33.78 5.28
N SER A 5 5.19 -34.22 5.87
CA SER A 5 4.12 -34.94 5.17
C SER A 5 3.64 -34.14 3.96
N ALA A 6 3.13 -34.80 2.92
CA ALA A 6 2.54 -34.11 1.76
C ALA A 6 1.49 -33.07 2.18
N TRP A 7 0.75 -33.37 3.26
CA TRP A 7 -0.18 -32.46 3.91
C TRP A 7 0.48 -31.22 4.53
N GLN A 8 1.63 -31.36 5.20
CA GLN A 8 2.40 -30.22 5.71
C GLN A 8 2.96 -29.37 4.56
N LYS A 9 3.49 -29.98 3.50
CA LYS A 9 3.95 -29.23 2.32
C LYS A 9 2.82 -28.47 1.64
N PHE A 10 1.64 -29.10 1.53
CA PHE A 10 0.45 -28.46 0.99
C PHE A 10 -0.06 -27.34 1.91
N LYS A 11 -0.05 -27.54 3.23
CA LYS A 11 -0.43 -26.52 4.22
C LYS A 11 0.54 -25.34 4.23
N ASP A 12 1.84 -25.59 4.16
CA ASP A 12 2.89 -24.57 4.10
C ASP A 12 2.89 -23.85 2.73
N PHE A 13 2.43 -24.52 1.66
CA PHE A 13 2.23 -23.92 0.34
C PHE A 13 0.99 -23.01 0.30
N ILE A 14 -0.10 -23.40 0.97
CA ILE A 14 -1.37 -22.65 0.97
C ILE A 14 -1.38 -21.49 1.95
N SER A 15 -0.78 -21.64 3.13
CA SER A 15 -0.64 -20.55 4.11
C SER A 15 0.75 -20.61 4.74
N PRO A 16 1.77 -20.08 4.05
CA PRO A 16 3.07 -19.89 4.66
C PRO A 16 2.88 -19.08 5.95
N ARG A 17 3.50 -19.52 7.06
CA ARG A 17 3.52 -18.69 8.27
C ARG A 17 4.11 -17.32 7.89
N LYS A 18 3.46 -16.21 8.26
CA LYS A 18 4.06 -14.86 8.13
C LYS A 18 5.44 -14.92 8.79
N GLN A 19 6.48 -14.89 7.97
CA GLN A 19 7.87 -14.95 8.43
C GLN A 19 8.29 -13.57 8.92
N PRO A 20 9.28 -13.48 9.82
CA PRO A 20 9.87 -12.19 10.13
C PRO A 20 10.42 -11.56 8.85
N ILE A 21 10.21 -10.26 8.69
CA ILE A 21 10.73 -9.52 7.54
C ILE A 21 12.18 -9.16 7.87
N ARG A 22 13.10 -9.64 7.02
CA ARG A 22 14.55 -9.40 7.16
C ARG A 22 15.05 -8.68 5.93
N ALA A 23 15.45 -7.44 6.10
CA ALA A 23 16.01 -6.63 5.03
C ALA A 23 17.29 -5.95 5.50
N ALA A 24 18.26 -5.85 4.61
CA ALA A 24 19.44 -5.02 4.78
C ALA A 24 19.47 -4.04 3.64
N ALA A 25 19.74 -2.78 3.94
CA ALA A 25 19.91 -1.79 2.89
C ALA A 25 21.15 -2.08 2.06
N ILE A 26 21.05 -1.88 0.76
CA ILE A 26 22.18 -2.02 -0.15
C ILE A 26 23.26 -1.02 0.26
N SER A 27 24.45 -1.53 0.57
CA SER A 27 25.60 -0.74 1.04
C SER A 27 26.24 0.01 -0.12
N GLN A 28 26.40 1.32 0.04
CA GLN A 28 27.08 2.19 -0.92
C GLN A 28 28.57 2.24 -0.56
N THR A 29 29.39 1.37 -1.16
CA THR A 29 30.85 1.39 -0.92
C THR A 29 31.60 1.78 -2.17
N SER A 30 32.69 2.55 -2.08
CA SER A 30 33.67 2.67 -3.18
C SER A 30 34.93 1.92 -2.78
N HIS A 31 35.18 0.72 -3.29
CA HIS A 31 36.56 0.21 -3.23
C HIS A 31 37.41 1.04 -4.18
N ALA A 32 38.57 1.51 -3.72
CA ALA A 32 39.67 1.70 -4.65
C ALA A 32 40.06 0.32 -5.18
N THR A 33 40.00 0.11 -6.50
CA THR A 33 40.60 -1.06 -7.15
C THR A 33 42.06 -1.14 -6.67
N PRO A 34 42.52 -2.27 -6.09
CA PRO A 34 43.92 -2.37 -5.70
C PRO A 34 44.77 -2.13 -6.95
N LYS A 35 45.59 -1.07 -6.93
CA LYS A 35 46.64 -0.88 -7.93
C LYS A 35 47.51 -2.13 -7.87
N ASN A 36 47.37 -3.00 -8.87
CA ASN A 36 48.41 -4.00 -9.12
C ASN A 36 49.72 -3.23 -9.29
N ALA A 37 50.67 -3.55 -8.43
CA ALA A 37 51.98 -2.93 -8.42
C ALA A 37 52.69 -3.18 -9.75
N ALA A 38 52.83 -2.15 -10.58
CA ALA A 38 54.02 -1.86 -11.40
C ALA A 38 53.79 -0.63 -12.31
N GLY A 39 54.47 0.47 -11.97
CA GLY A 39 55.02 1.49 -12.89
C GLY A 39 54.17 2.07 -14.03
N ARG A 40 53.49 3.21 -13.77
CA ARG A 40 53.51 4.43 -14.60
C ARG A 40 52.64 5.53 -13.95
N PRO A 41 53.04 6.82 -14.01
CA PRO A 41 52.20 7.91 -13.52
C PRO A 41 51.14 8.22 -14.59
N SER A 42 49.89 7.88 -14.30
CA SER A 42 48.73 8.27 -15.10
C SER A 42 48.00 9.37 -14.33
N SER A 43 48.00 10.59 -14.88
CA SER A 43 47.11 11.67 -14.49
C SER A 43 45.70 11.37 -15.01
N SER A 44 44.85 10.79 -14.18
CA SER A 44 43.41 10.82 -14.42
C SER A 44 42.70 10.87 -13.07
N ASN A 45 41.82 11.87 -12.91
CA ASN A 45 40.77 11.86 -11.91
C ASN A 45 39.96 10.57 -12.10
N GLY A 46 40.27 9.54 -11.30
CA GLY A 46 39.58 8.26 -11.35
C GLY A 46 38.18 8.43 -10.77
N LYS A 47 37.16 8.30 -11.63
CA LYS A 47 35.76 8.13 -11.19
C LYS A 47 35.69 6.94 -10.23
N ARG A 48 35.25 7.20 -8.99
CA ARG A 48 34.97 6.18 -7.97
C ARG A 48 33.58 5.62 -8.25
N GLU A 49 33.49 4.41 -8.79
CA GLU A 49 32.21 3.72 -8.94
C GLU A 49 31.82 2.97 -7.65
N PRO A 50 30.54 3.02 -7.24
CA PRO A 50 30.07 2.28 -6.07
C PRO A 50 30.04 0.77 -6.33
N ILE A 51 30.76 -0.01 -5.51
CA ILE A 51 30.64 -1.46 -5.42
C ILE A 51 29.46 -1.81 -4.53
N LEU A 52 28.49 -2.50 -5.14
CA LEU A 52 27.28 -3.00 -4.48
C LEU A 52 27.63 -4.27 -3.67
N VAL A 53 27.70 -4.17 -2.34
CA VAL A 53 27.88 -5.35 -1.47
C VAL A 53 26.52 -5.73 -0.91
N THR A 54 25.88 -6.74 -1.50
CA THR A 54 24.63 -7.32 -0.99
C THR A 54 24.96 -8.41 0.03
N THR A 55 24.48 -8.27 1.28
CA THR A 55 24.50 -9.37 2.25
C THR A 55 23.69 -10.54 1.73
N LYS A 56 24.27 -11.75 1.68
CA LYS A 56 23.64 -12.98 1.14
C LYS A 56 22.33 -13.38 1.82
N ASP A 57 22.06 -12.85 3.02
CA ASP A 57 20.89 -13.17 3.84
C ASP A 57 19.77 -12.09 3.78
N ALA A 58 19.93 -11.04 2.97
CA ALA A 58 18.87 -10.05 2.77
C ALA A 58 17.84 -10.59 1.77
N ILE A 59 16.57 -10.63 2.17
CA ILE A 59 15.48 -11.01 1.25
C ILE A 59 15.40 -9.92 0.18
N SER A 60 15.79 -10.25 -1.05
CA SER A 60 15.45 -9.45 -2.22
C SER A 60 13.93 -9.33 -2.31
N LYS A 61 13.38 -8.13 -2.61
CA LYS A 61 11.95 -7.95 -2.96
C LYS A 61 11.48 -9.18 -3.76
N PRO A 62 10.44 -9.91 -3.32
CA PRO A 62 10.04 -11.16 -3.95
C PRO A 62 9.75 -10.94 -5.44
N ARG A 63 10.17 -11.89 -6.27
CA ARG A 63 9.98 -11.81 -7.73
C ARG A 63 8.48 -11.74 -8.03
N ARG A 64 8.05 -10.72 -8.79
CA ARG A 64 6.65 -10.53 -9.19
C ARG A 64 6.13 -11.78 -9.90
N ASN A 65 5.07 -12.38 -9.37
CA ASN A 65 4.37 -13.51 -9.97
C ASN A 65 3.34 -12.99 -11.00
N MET A 66 2.86 -13.86 -11.91
CA MET A 66 1.85 -13.47 -12.92
C MET A 66 0.59 -12.85 -12.30
N LEU A 67 0.18 -13.33 -11.13
CA LEU A 67 -0.99 -12.80 -10.42
C LEU A 67 -0.76 -11.38 -9.89
N ASP A 68 0.48 -10.99 -9.61
CA ASP A 68 0.79 -9.61 -9.19
C ASP A 68 0.65 -8.65 -10.37
N ILE A 69 0.99 -9.11 -11.58
CA ILE A 69 0.77 -8.36 -12.83
C ILE A 69 -0.72 -8.16 -13.06
N VAL A 70 -1.53 -9.23 -12.90
CA VAL A 70 -2.99 -9.15 -13.04
C VAL A 70 -3.59 -8.19 -12.00
N THR A 71 -3.12 -8.27 -10.75
CA THR A 71 -3.59 -7.39 -9.67
C THR A 71 -3.30 -5.92 -9.99
N LYS A 72 -2.06 -5.62 -10.42
CA LYS A 72 -1.68 -4.26 -10.83
C LYS A 72 -2.46 -3.77 -12.06
N ALA A 73 -2.71 -4.66 -13.03
CA ALA A 73 -3.52 -4.34 -14.20
C ALA A 73 -4.97 -4.02 -13.82
N ALA A 74 -5.57 -4.78 -12.91
CA ALA A 74 -6.94 -4.57 -12.44
C ALA A 74 -7.12 -3.21 -11.74
N GLY A 75 -6.12 -2.74 -10.99
CA GLY A 75 -6.12 -1.40 -10.38
C GLY A 75 -5.79 -0.25 -11.35
N SER A 76 -5.55 -0.51 -12.63
CA SER A 76 -5.17 0.54 -13.57
C SER A 76 -6.34 1.48 -13.92
N ASN A 77 -6.02 2.75 -14.23
CA ASN A 77 -7.02 3.73 -14.69
C ASN A 77 -7.77 3.25 -15.94
N TRP A 78 -7.11 2.49 -16.81
CA TRP A 78 -7.72 1.95 -18.03
C TRP A 78 -8.78 0.92 -17.74
N VAL A 79 -8.52 -0.02 -16.81
CA VAL A 79 -9.52 -1.00 -16.39
C VAL A 79 -10.71 -0.32 -15.72
N PHE A 80 -10.46 0.69 -14.87
CA PHE A 80 -11.53 1.49 -14.28
C PHE A 80 -12.44 2.12 -15.34
N VAL A 81 -11.86 2.82 -16.33
CA VAL A 81 -12.63 3.46 -17.41
C VAL A 81 -13.37 2.44 -18.26
N ALA A 82 -12.75 1.30 -18.58
CA ALA A 82 -13.39 0.23 -19.34
C ALA A 82 -14.60 -0.35 -18.60
N MET A 83 -14.47 -0.63 -17.30
CA MET A 83 -15.56 -1.12 -16.47
C MET A 83 -16.70 -0.10 -16.34
N MET A 84 -16.37 1.20 -16.26
CA MET A 84 -17.38 2.26 -16.29
C MET A 84 -18.10 2.36 -17.64
N ALA A 85 -17.40 2.15 -18.75
CA ALA A 85 -18.02 2.08 -20.06
C ALA A 85 -18.97 0.88 -20.18
N ILE A 86 -18.57 -0.29 -19.69
CA ILE A 86 -19.42 -1.49 -19.66
C ILE A 86 -20.69 -1.24 -18.84
N MET A 87 -20.55 -0.65 -17.65
CA MET A 87 -21.69 -0.32 -16.80
C MET A 87 -22.62 0.70 -17.46
N LEU A 88 -22.06 1.71 -18.13
CA LEU A 88 -22.85 2.72 -18.86
C LEU A 88 -23.61 2.10 -20.05
N VAL A 89 -22.97 1.19 -20.80
CA VAL A 89 -23.63 0.44 -21.89
C VAL A 89 -24.81 -0.37 -21.34
N TRP A 90 -24.64 -1.04 -20.20
CA TRP A 90 -25.72 -1.78 -19.55
C TRP A 90 -26.88 -0.87 -19.12
N VAL A 91 -26.59 0.30 -18.56
CA VAL A 91 -27.63 1.30 -18.20
C VAL A 91 -28.39 1.77 -19.45
N ILE A 92 -27.68 2.07 -20.55
CA ILE A 92 -28.30 2.48 -21.82
C ILE A 92 -29.22 1.38 -22.35
N PHE A 93 -28.79 0.11 -22.29
CA PHE A 93 -29.59 -1.02 -22.71
C PHE A 93 -30.91 -1.11 -21.92
N GLY A 94 -30.87 -0.85 -20.61
CA GLY A 94 -32.08 -0.81 -19.78
C GLY A 94 -33.06 0.31 -20.15
N PHE A 95 -32.56 1.46 -20.61
CA PHE A 95 -33.41 2.54 -21.11
C PHE A 95 -34.05 2.24 -22.47
N VAL A 96 -33.38 1.46 -23.32
CA VAL A 96 -33.85 1.14 -24.68
C VAL A 96 -34.82 -0.03 -24.69
N ASP A 97 -34.46 -1.15 -24.06
CA ASP A 97 -35.20 -2.42 -24.12
C ASP A 97 -36.14 -2.63 -22.92
N GLY A 98 -36.10 -1.72 -21.95
CA GLY A 98 -36.89 -1.76 -20.72
C GLY A 98 -36.21 -2.53 -19.59
N THR A 99 -36.56 -2.18 -18.36
CA THR A 99 -36.00 -2.79 -17.13
C THR A 99 -36.72 -4.10 -16.79
N THR A 100 -36.54 -5.12 -17.62
CA THR A 100 -37.10 -6.46 -17.39
C THR A 100 -36.44 -7.16 -16.20
N ASP A 101 -37.05 -8.21 -15.67
CA ASP A 101 -36.47 -9.01 -14.59
C ASP A 101 -35.16 -9.67 -15.02
N THR A 102 -35.09 -10.19 -16.26
CA THR A 102 -33.84 -10.72 -16.85
C THR A 102 -32.74 -9.66 -16.91
N TRP A 103 -33.06 -8.42 -17.30
CA TRP A 103 -32.09 -7.31 -17.34
C TRP A 103 -31.49 -7.03 -15.95
N GLN A 104 -32.33 -7.07 -14.91
CA GLN A 104 -31.93 -6.88 -13.51
C GLN A 104 -31.07 -8.04 -12.99
N ILE A 105 -31.49 -9.29 -13.24
CA ILE A 105 -30.80 -10.52 -12.82
C ILE A 105 -29.41 -10.61 -13.45
N VAL A 106 -29.27 -10.29 -14.73
CA VAL A 106 -27.97 -10.31 -15.42
C VAL A 106 -26.98 -9.36 -14.76
N MET A 107 -27.40 -8.14 -14.42
CA MET A 107 -26.52 -7.19 -13.76
C MET A 107 -26.12 -7.63 -12.36
N GLN A 108 -27.09 -8.11 -11.58
CA GLN A 108 -26.83 -8.60 -10.23
C GLN A 108 -25.77 -9.70 -10.23
N ASN A 109 -25.91 -10.70 -11.11
CA ASN A 109 -24.99 -11.83 -11.15
C ASN A 109 -23.63 -11.43 -11.72
N ALA A 110 -23.59 -10.63 -12.80
CA ALA A 110 -22.34 -10.12 -13.35
C ALA A 110 -21.57 -9.27 -12.33
N SER A 111 -22.28 -8.41 -11.60
CA SER A 111 -21.73 -7.61 -10.50
C SER A 111 -21.16 -8.50 -9.41
N SER A 112 -21.92 -9.48 -8.91
CA SER A 112 -21.47 -10.36 -7.83
C SER A 112 -20.20 -11.13 -8.18
N ILE A 113 -20.08 -11.62 -9.43
CA ILE A 113 -18.86 -12.30 -9.92
C ILE A 113 -17.70 -11.32 -9.97
N GLN A 114 -17.93 -10.11 -10.49
CA GLN A 114 -16.90 -9.10 -10.59
C GLN A 114 -16.41 -8.65 -9.21
N VAL A 115 -17.31 -8.39 -8.27
CA VAL A 115 -16.97 -7.95 -6.90
C VAL A 115 -16.18 -9.04 -6.21
N TYR A 116 -16.63 -10.29 -6.30
CA TYR A 116 -15.90 -11.45 -5.77
C TYR A 116 -14.48 -11.59 -6.35
N LEU A 117 -14.29 -11.36 -7.67
CA LEU A 117 -12.96 -11.33 -8.28
C LEU A 117 -12.13 -10.14 -7.79
N THR A 118 -12.74 -8.97 -7.65
CA THR A 118 -12.06 -7.77 -7.13
C THR A 118 -11.62 -7.96 -5.69
N ASP A 119 -12.42 -8.59 -4.85
CA ASP A 119 -12.13 -8.90 -3.44
C ASP A 119 -10.89 -9.79 -3.29
N ILE A 120 -10.81 -10.87 -4.09
CA ILE A 120 -9.62 -11.72 -4.20
C ILE A 120 -8.37 -10.90 -4.56
N LEU A 121 -8.50 -9.99 -5.53
CA LEU A 121 -7.39 -9.15 -5.98
C LEU A 121 -7.03 -8.08 -4.93
N LEU A 122 -8.01 -7.55 -4.19
CA LEU A 122 -7.79 -6.58 -3.11
C LEU A 122 -7.07 -7.21 -1.92
N LEU A 123 -7.37 -8.46 -1.56
CA LEU A 123 -6.61 -9.23 -0.57
C LEU A 123 -5.16 -9.42 -1.01
N ARG A 124 -4.95 -9.79 -2.27
CA ARG A 124 -3.62 -9.95 -2.83
C ARG A 124 -2.85 -8.64 -2.85
N GLN A 125 -3.50 -7.57 -3.28
CA GLN A 125 -2.93 -6.23 -3.30
C GLN A 125 -2.49 -5.79 -1.90
N ALA A 126 -3.35 -5.97 -0.89
CA ALA A 126 -3.06 -5.65 0.50
C ALA A 126 -1.80 -6.37 1.00
N SER A 127 -1.73 -7.68 0.78
CA SER A 127 -0.61 -8.52 1.21
C SER A 127 0.70 -8.09 0.55
N ASN A 128 0.67 -7.81 -0.75
CA ASN A 128 1.82 -7.34 -1.51
C ASN A 128 2.28 -5.94 -1.04
N ALA A 129 1.34 -5.01 -0.88
CA ALA A 129 1.62 -3.64 -0.45
C ALA A 129 2.21 -3.60 0.96
N SER A 130 1.61 -4.35 1.89
CA SER A 130 2.07 -4.49 3.28
C SER A 130 3.50 -5.06 3.35
N THR A 131 3.75 -6.16 2.64
CA THR A 131 5.09 -6.78 2.59
C THR A 131 6.13 -5.85 1.98
N SER A 132 5.79 -5.17 0.88
CA SER A 132 6.69 -4.22 0.20
C SER A 132 7.04 -3.04 1.11
N LEU A 133 6.01 -2.42 1.73
CA LEU A 133 6.18 -1.31 2.65
C LEU A 133 7.07 -1.69 3.84
N LEU A 134 6.76 -2.79 4.54
CA LEU A 134 7.54 -3.22 5.70
C LEU A 134 8.98 -3.59 5.34
N THR A 135 9.21 -4.15 4.14
CA THR A 135 10.57 -4.42 3.64
C THR A 135 11.34 -3.12 3.47
N THR A 136 10.73 -2.10 2.85
CA THR A 136 11.38 -0.78 2.69
C THR A 136 11.60 -0.08 4.03
N LEU A 137 10.67 -0.18 4.97
CA LEU A 137 10.86 0.37 6.32
C LEU A 137 12.00 -0.35 7.08
N ALA A 138 12.16 -1.66 6.90
CA ALA A 138 13.31 -2.40 7.44
C ALA A 138 14.64 -1.98 6.80
N GLU A 139 14.67 -1.70 5.49
CA GLU A 139 15.85 -1.15 4.82
C GLU A 139 16.23 0.23 5.39
N LEU A 140 15.24 1.11 5.61
CA LEU A 140 15.49 2.42 6.23
C LEU A 140 16.06 2.28 7.64
N GLN A 141 15.50 1.38 8.47
CA GLN A 141 16.02 1.12 9.81
C GLN A 141 17.42 0.50 9.80
N SER A 142 17.71 -0.39 8.84
CA SER A 142 19.05 -0.92 8.60
C SER A 142 20.05 0.21 8.30
N ARG A 143 19.70 1.20 7.47
CA ARG A 143 20.56 2.37 7.23
C ARG A 143 20.69 3.27 8.44
N ASN A 144 19.62 3.50 9.18
CA ASN A 144 19.67 4.33 10.39
C ASN A 144 20.68 3.79 11.42
N GLN A 145 20.73 2.46 11.61
CA GLN A 145 21.75 1.83 12.46
C GLN A 145 23.17 2.10 11.96
N THR A 146 23.37 2.07 10.64
CA THR A 146 24.65 2.46 10.03
C THR A 146 24.94 3.93 10.24
N PHE A 147 24.01 4.85 9.99
CA PHE A 147 24.20 6.29 10.20
C PHE A 147 24.60 6.60 11.63
N GLU A 148 23.89 6.02 12.61
CA GLU A 148 24.22 6.21 14.02
C GLU A 148 25.66 5.77 14.32
N ARG A 149 26.05 4.59 13.81
CA ARG A 149 27.40 4.05 13.98
C ARG A 149 28.47 4.92 13.33
N LEU A 150 28.23 5.42 12.11
CA LEU A 150 29.18 6.26 11.37
C LEU A 150 29.31 7.66 12.00
N LEU A 151 28.18 8.29 12.33
CA LEU A 151 28.19 9.60 12.99
C LEU A 151 28.94 9.56 14.32
N ARG A 152 28.76 8.52 15.13
CA ARG A 152 29.49 8.37 16.41
C ARG A 152 31.01 8.25 16.25
N GLN A 153 31.53 7.91 15.07
CA GLN A 153 32.97 7.88 14.80
C GLN A 153 33.55 9.28 14.55
N LEU A 154 32.71 10.25 14.17
CA LEU A 154 33.13 11.63 13.96
C LEU A 154 33.32 12.33 15.31
N PRO A 155 34.48 12.95 15.57
CA PRO A 155 34.71 13.69 16.82
C PRO A 155 33.63 14.76 17.07
N SER A 156 33.27 15.50 16.02
CA SER A 156 32.26 16.56 16.06
C SER A 156 30.84 16.09 16.38
N CYS A 157 30.55 14.79 16.31
CA CYS A 157 29.23 14.21 16.50
C CYS A 157 29.17 13.32 17.76
N GLN A 158 30.19 13.37 18.63
CA GLN A 158 30.10 12.76 19.94
C GLN A 158 29.09 13.55 20.78
N TRP A 159 28.00 12.88 21.19
CA TRP A 159 26.87 13.50 21.90
C TRP A 159 27.27 14.45 23.04
N ILE A 160 28.31 14.11 23.81
CA ILE A 160 28.82 14.92 24.94
C ILE A 160 29.44 16.26 24.47
N GLU A 161 29.97 16.30 23.25
CA GLU A 161 30.59 17.49 22.67
C GLU A 161 29.56 18.39 21.96
N THR A 162 28.54 17.83 21.32
CA THR A 162 27.53 18.60 20.58
C THR A 162 26.60 19.44 21.46
N HIS A 163 26.24 18.95 22.66
CA HIS A 163 25.41 19.69 23.63
C HIS A 163 26.06 20.97 24.18
N LYS A 164 27.37 21.16 23.96
CA LYS A 164 28.08 22.37 24.37
C LYS A 164 27.87 23.53 23.39
N ASN A 165 27.44 23.24 22.17
CA ASN A 165 27.18 24.22 21.13
C ASN A 165 25.70 24.62 21.09
N PRO A 166 25.35 25.83 20.65
CA PRO A 166 23.95 26.19 20.42
C PRO A 166 23.34 25.32 19.31
N ALA A 167 22.04 25.04 19.42
CA ALA A 167 21.31 24.22 18.45
C ALA A 167 21.51 24.74 17.01
N GLN A 168 21.90 23.85 16.10
CA GLN A 168 22.24 24.23 14.73
C GLN A 168 20.97 24.37 13.89
N LYS A 169 20.70 25.59 13.40
CA LYS A 169 19.67 25.82 12.37
C LYS A 169 20.31 25.68 11.00
N LEU A 170 19.93 24.63 10.27
CA LEU A 170 20.37 24.42 8.90
C LEU A 170 19.51 25.26 7.96
N LEU A 171 20.14 26.22 7.29
CA LEU A 171 19.52 27.13 6.35
C LEU A 171 20.16 26.90 4.98
N LYS A 172 19.33 26.84 3.94
CA LYS A 172 19.74 26.84 2.54
C LYS A 172 19.08 28.04 1.86
N ASP A 173 19.89 28.88 1.22
CA ASP A 173 19.42 30.12 0.57
C ASP A 173 18.53 31.00 1.47
N ASP A 174 18.96 31.19 2.73
CA ASP A 174 18.25 31.91 3.80
C ASP A 174 16.88 31.33 4.22
N LYS A 175 16.54 30.12 3.78
CA LYS A 175 15.34 29.38 4.17
C LYS A 175 15.66 28.11 4.97
N PRO A 176 14.79 27.66 5.88
CA PRO A 176 14.96 26.37 6.56
C PRO A 176 14.98 25.23 5.54
N VAL A 177 15.94 24.31 5.65
CA VAL A 177 16.06 23.16 4.72
C VAL A 177 14.77 22.32 4.66
N GLU A 178 13.98 22.31 5.75
CA GLU A 178 12.71 21.61 5.81
C GLU A 178 11.63 22.21 4.91
N SER A 179 11.76 23.46 4.43
CA SER A 179 10.81 24.04 3.48
C SER A 179 10.94 23.44 2.08
N ASP A 180 12.14 22.97 1.71
CA ASP A 180 12.37 22.29 0.42
C ASP A 180 11.60 20.96 0.37
N ALA A 181 11.33 20.31 1.50
CA ALA A 181 10.58 19.06 1.54
C ALA A 181 9.15 19.22 0.99
N ASP A 182 8.52 20.36 1.29
CA ASP A 182 7.16 20.67 0.85
C ASP A 182 7.15 20.96 -0.67
N ASP A 183 8.16 21.67 -1.17
CA ASP A 183 8.33 21.95 -2.61
C ASP A 183 8.72 20.69 -3.39
N ILE A 184 9.61 19.84 -2.84
CA ILE A 184 10.04 18.56 -3.43
C ILE A 184 8.88 17.57 -3.48
N LEU A 185 8.04 17.47 -2.45
CA LEU A 185 6.83 16.64 -2.50
C LEU A 185 5.83 17.11 -3.56
N LEU A 186 5.81 18.40 -3.84
CA LEU A 186 4.96 18.98 -4.89
C LEU A 186 5.56 18.80 -6.30
N THR A 187 6.89 18.70 -6.43
CA THR A 187 7.61 18.62 -7.72
C THR A 187 8.18 17.25 -8.08
N SER A 188 8.39 16.34 -7.13
CA SER A 188 8.86 14.96 -7.39
C SER A 188 7.83 14.11 -8.14
N GLY A 189 6.56 14.55 -8.16
CA GLY A 189 5.52 14.00 -9.04
C GLY A 189 5.39 14.72 -10.39
N SER A 190 6.09 15.83 -10.63
CA SER A 190 5.86 16.72 -11.78
C SER A 190 6.87 16.56 -12.92
N GLY A 191 6.99 15.37 -13.48
CA GLY A 191 7.18 15.32 -14.94
C GLY A 191 5.88 15.82 -15.57
N GLU A 192 5.90 16.70 -16.59
CA GLU A 192 4.73 17.37 -17.19
C GLU A 192 3.41 16.57 -17.04
N ILE A 193 2.71 16.76 -15.93
CA ILE A 193 1.47 16.04 -15.68
C ILE A 193 0.48 16.69 -16.61
N SER A 194 0.12 15.98 -17.68
CA SER A 194 -0.97 16.40 -18.58
C SER A 194 -2.15 16.89 -17.73
N LYS A 195 -2.72 18.04 -18.09
CA LYS A 195 -3.86 18.64 -17.38
C LYS A 195 -4.98 17.62 -17.13
N ALA A 196 -5.16 16.66 -18.05
CA ALA A 196 -6.10 15.55 -17.91
C ALA A 196 -5.80 14.65 -16.70
N ARG A 197 -4.53 14.25 -16.48
CA ARG A 197 -4.12 13.44 -15.32
C ARG A 197 -4.30 14.19 -14.00
N TYR A 198 -3.98 15.48 -13.96
CA TYR A 198 -4.22 16.29 -12.77
C TYR A 198 -5.71 16.38 -12.42
N MET A 199 -6.56 16.69 -13.41
CA MET A 199 -8.02 16.75 -13.22
C MET A 199 -8.58 15.38 -12.80
N TRP A 200 -8.09 14.29 -13.39
CA TRP A 200 -8.45 12.93 -13.01
C TRP A 200 -8.14 12.66 -11.53
N ASN A 201 -6.90 12.90 -11.12
CA ASN A 201 -6.46 12.66 -9.74
C ASN A 201 -7.27 13.49 -8.73
N ASN A 202 -7.56 14.75 -9.05
CA ASN A 202 -8.36 15.61 -8.18
C ASN A 202 -9.83 15.15 -8.10
N THR A 203 -10.38 14.67 -9.22
CA THR A 203 -11.72 14.07 -9.27
C THR A 203 -11.78 12.83 -8.40
N CYS A 204 -10.87 11.87 -8.59
CA CYS A 204 -10.80 10.65 -7.78
C CYS A 204 -10.64 10.95 -6.28
N LYS A 205 -9.76 11.89 -5.91
CA LYS A 205 -9.61 12.33 -4.51
C LYS A 205 -10.91 12.90 -3.94
N THR A 206 -11.69 13.62 -4.75
CA THR A 206 -12.96 14.23 -4.33
C THR A 206 -14.04 13.16 -4.16
N VAL A 207 -14.15 12.23 -5.12
CA VAL A 207 -15.08 11.09 -5.05
C VAL A 207 -14.75 10.22 -3.84
N ALA A 208 -13.47 9.89 -3.62
CA ALA A 208 -13.05 9.08 -2.48
C ALA A 208 -13.34 9.76 -1.14
N ARG A 209 -13.11 11.09 -1.03
CA ARG A 209 -13.51 11.86 0.16
C ARG A 209 -15.02 11.84 0.38
N GLY A 210 -15.81 11.86 -0.69
CA GLY A 210 -17.27 11.76 -0.63
C GLY A 210 -17.74 10.38 -0.16
N LEU A 211 -17.31 9.32 -0.84
CA LEU A 211 -17.67 7.92 -0.53
C LEU A 211 -17.19 7.48 0.85
N GLY A 212 -16.00 7.93 1.26
CA GLY A 212 -15.45 7.66 2.60
C GLY A 212 -15.94 8.62 3.68
N SER A 213 -17.00 9.40 3.44
CA SER A 213 -17.56 10.33 4.45
C SER A 213 -18.65 9.66 5.28
N ILE A 214 -18.86 10.14 6.52
CA ILE A 214 -19.96 9.67 7.36
C ILE A 214 -21.33 9.91 6.71
N TRP A 215 -21.46 10.95 5.88
CA TRP A 215 -22.70 11.25 5.17
C TRP A 215 -23.04 10.18 4.13
N ALA A 216 -22.04 9.60 3.47
CA ALA A 216 -22.26 8.46 2.59
C ALA A 216 -22.88 7.28 3.35
N TYR A 217 -22.44 7.02 4.59
CA TYR A 217 -22.95 5.92 5.42
C TYR A 217 -24.39 6.16 5.85
N ILE A 218 -24.67 7.38 6.29
CA ILE A 218 -26.01 7.80 6.70
C ILE A 218 -26.97 7.67 5.51
N LEU A 219 -26.58 8.19 4.34
CA LEU A 219 -27.40 8.09 3.14
C LEU A 219 -27.60 6.63 2.70
N TYR A 220 -26.56 5.81 2.78
CA TYR A 220 -26.63 4.38 2.47
C TYR A 220 -27.70 3.69 3.33
N TRP A 221 -27.60 3.81 4.67
CA TRP A 221 -28.54 3.16 5.58
C TRP A 221 -29.94 3.78 5.55
N ILE A 222 -30.07 5.08 5.34
CA ILE A 222 -31.39 5.72 5.10
C ILE A 222 -32.05 5.10 3.87
N GLY A 223 -31.31 4.89 2.78
CA GLY A 223 -31.82 4.23 1.57
C GLY A 223 -32.30 2.81 1.85
N ILE A 224 -31.50 2.01 2.56
CA ILE A 224 -31.87 0.64 2.95
C ILE A 224 -33.09 0.61 3.87
N PHE A 225 -33.14 1.46 4.91
CA PHE A 225 -34.30 1.50 5.82
C PHE A 225 -35.56 2.02 5.13
N PHE A 226 -35.42 2.98 4.23
CA PHE A 226 -36.53 3.47 3.41
C PHE A 226 -37.09 2.34 2.53
N TRP A 227 -36.21 1.58 1.88
CA TRP A 227 -36.60 0.37 1.15
C TRP A 227 -37.30 -0.63 2.09
N VAL A 228 -36.70 -1.06 3.19
CA VAL A 228 -37.35 -2.00 4.14
C VAL A 228 -38.73 -1.49 4.59
N GLY A 229 -38.86 -0.20 4.88
CA GLY A 229 -40.11 0.42 5.35
C GLY A 229 -41.23 0.44 4.31
N ILE A 230 -40.90 0.48 3.02
CA ILE A 230 -41.87 0.44 1.91
C ILE A 230 -42.24 -0.99 1.52
N GLY A 231 -41.38 -1.98 1.83
CA GLY A 231 -41.58 -3.39 1.52
C GLY A 231 -42.97 -3.97 1.83
N PRO A 232 -43.62 -3.65 2.97
CA PRO A 232 -44.99 -4.12 3.26
C PRO A 232 -46.03 -3.71 2.23
N LEU A 233 -45.90 -2.53 1.61
CA LEU A 233 -46.82 -2.08 0.55
C LEU A 233 -46.73 -2.94 -0.72
N PHE A 234 -45.57 -3.55 -0.95
CA PHE A 234 -45.29 -4.45 -2.07
C PHE A 234 -45.24 -5.92 -1.66
N GLN A 235 -45.72 -6.24 -0.44
CA GLN A 235 -45.75 -7.60 0.11
C GLN A 235 -44.39 -8.32 0.12
N PHE A 236 -43.28 -7.58 0.08
CA PHE A 236 -41.93 -8.13 -0.06
C PHE A 236 -41.77 -9.09 -1.25
N SER A 237 -42.43 -8.79 -2.38
CA SER A 237 -42.37 -9.62 -3.60
C SER A 237 -40.94 -9.83 -4.13
N ASP A 238 -40.75 -10.85 -4.98
CA ASP A 238 -39.43 -11.13 -5.56
C ASP A 238 -38.95 -9.97 -6.44
N THR A 239 -39.82 -9.34 -7.24
CA THR A 239 -39.50 -8.12 -8.01
C THR A 239 -39.09 -6.95 -7.09
N TRP A 240 -39.72 -6.82 -5.92
CA TRP A 240 -39.37 -5.79 -4.94
C TRP A 240 -37.95 -5.98 -4.37
N GLN A 241 -37.56 -7.24 -4.13
CA GLN A 241 -36.20 -7.60 -3.70
C GLN A 241 -35.20 -7.41 -4.84
N LEU A 242 -35.60 -7.69 -6.08
CA LEU A 242 -34.75 -7.54 -7.25
C LEU A 242 -34.32 -6.07 -7.47
N TYR A 243 -35.20 -5.09 -7.24
CA TYR A 243 -34.85 -3.68 -7.36
C TYR A 243 -33.69 -3.26 -6.44
N VAL A 244 -33.72 -3.69 -5.16
CA VAL A 244 -32.61 -3.36 -4.24
C VAL A 244 -31.35 -4.12 -4.60
N ASN A 245 -31.48 -5.36 -5.09
CA ASN A 245 -30.33 -6.15 -5.54
C ASN A 245 -29.65 -5.52 -6.74
N THR A 246 -30.40 -5.04 -7.73
CA THR A 246 -29.81 -4.34 -8.89
C THR A 246 -29.19 -3.01 -8.46
N ALA A 247 -29.84 -2.24 -7.57
CA ALA A 247 -29.27 -1.00 -7.06
C ALA A 247 -27.97 -1.22 -6.27
N THR A 248 -27.94 -2.24 -5.41
CA THR A 248 -26.75 -2.61 -4.63
C THR A 248 -25.66 -3.21 -5.51
N ALA A 249 -25.99 -4.02 -6.51
CA ALA A 249 -25.05 -4.52 -7.51
C ALA A 249 -24.31 -3.40 -8.24
N VAL A 250 -25.05 -2.40 -8.75
CA VAL A 250 -24.43 -1.24 -9.43
C VAL A 250 -23.50 -0.49 -8.47
N ALA A 251 -23.94 -0.28 -7.22
CA ALA A 251 -23.13 0.39 -6.20
C ALA A 251 -21.87 -0.40 -5.84
N LEU A 252 -21.98 -1.71 -5.64
CA LEU A 252 -20.89 -2.63 -5.36
C LEU A 252 -19.87 -2.62 -6.50
N THR A 253 -20.33 -2.82 -7.74
CA THR A 253 -19.46 -2.83 -8.91
C THR A 253 -18.69 -1.52 -9.05
N PHE A 254 -19.35 -0.38 -8.89
CA PHE A 254 -18.67 0.91 -8.93
C PHE A 254 -17.67 1.06 -7.78
N THR A 255 -18.09 0.79 -6.54
CA THR A 255 -17.26 1.04 -5.36
C THR A 255 -16.07 0.11 -5.27
N SER A 256 -16.20 -1.16 -5.67
CA SER A 256 -15.12 -2.15 -5.63
C SER A 256 -14.03 -1.81 -6.64
N ILE A 257 -14.38 -1.51 -7.90
CA ILE A 257 -13.38 -1.15 -8.93
C ILE A 257 -12.75 0.21 -8.61
N PHE A 258 -13.52 1.14 -8.03
CA PHE A 258 -13.03 2.46 -7.66
C PHE A 258 -12.02 2.34 -6.51
N LEU A 259 -12.34 1.51 -5.51
CA LEU A 259 -11.43 1.19 -4.42
C LEU A 259 -10.13 0.57 -4.95
N GLN A 260 -10.23 -0.42 -5.84
CA GLN A 260 -9.06 -1.07 -6.42
C GLN A 260 -8.18 -0.07 -7.20
N ASN A 261 -8.80 0.82 -7.97
CA ASN A 261 -8.08 1.85 -8.71
C ASN A 261 -7.39 2.86 -7.79
N ILE A 262 -8.09 3.38 -6.78
CA ILE A 262 -7.51 4.39 -5.90
C ILE A 262 -6.40 3.81 -5.03
N GLN A 263 -6.57 2.58 -4.53
CA GLN A 263 -5.53 1.89 -3.77
C GLN A 263 -4.27 1.70 -4.59
N GLN A 264 -4.39 1.19 -5.83
CA GLN A 264 -3.24 0.99 -6.71
C GLN A 264 -2.52 2.32 -6.99
N GLN A 265 -3.28 3.38 -7.24
CA GLN A 265 -2.70 4.70 -7.44
C GLN A 265 -1.96 5.23 -6.21
N GLN A 266 -2.52 5.04 -4.99
CA GLN A 266 -1.85 5.48 -3.77
C GLN A 266 -0.59 4.65 -3.48
N GLU A 267 -0.62 3.34 -3.75
CA GLU A 267 0.54 2.46 -3.60
C GLU A 267 1.67 2.85 -4.55
N ASP A 268 1.37 3.13 -5.82
CA ASP A 268 2.37 3.59 -6.78
C ASP A 268 2.99 4.94 -6.35
N ASN A 269 2.17 5.88 -5.84
CA ASN A 269 2.67 7.14 -5.31
C ASN A 269 3.57 6.93 -4.08
N LEU A 270 3.16 6.05 -3.16
CA LEU A 270 3.93 5.74 -1.96
C LEU A 270 5.26 5.07 -2.31
N GLU A 271 5.27 4.13 -3.24
CA GLU A 271 6.51 3.47 -3.71
C GLU A 271 7.48 4.49 -4.30
N GLN A 272 7.01 5.40 -5.15
CA GLN A 272 7.84 6.49 -5.71
C GLN A 272 8.41 7.40 -4.62
N CYS A 273 7.58 7.78 -3.65
CA CYS A 273 7.99 8.62 -2.53
C CYS A 273 9.06 7.93 -1.67
N LEU A 274 8.86 6.65 -1.34
CA LEU A 274 9.83 5.86 -0.58
C LEU A 274 11.13 5.63 -1.36
N GLU A 275 11.06 5.43 -2.67
CA GLU A 275 12.24 5.32 -3.52
C GLU A 275 13.06 6.61 -3.50
N TYR A 276 12.40 7.77 -3.52
CA TYR A 276 13.07 9.05 -3.38
C TYR A 276 13.79 9.18 -2.02
N VAL A 277 13.13 8.80 -0.93
CA VAL A 277 13.75 8.79 0.41
C VAL A 277 14.96 7.84 0.45
N LEU A 278 14.82 6.62 -0.08
CA LEU A 278 15.94 5.67 -0.16
C LEU A 278 17.10 6.20 -0.99
N ARG A 279 16.85 7.04 -2.00
CA ARG A 279 17.89 7.70 -2.79
C ARG A 279 18.65 8.72 -1.95
N VAL A 280 17.93 9.59 -1.23
CA VAL A 280 18.55 10.55 -0.31
C VAL A 280 19.40 9.81 0.74
N ASP A 281 18.87 8.74 1.35
CA ASP A 281 19.60 7.94 2.33
C ASP A 281 20.87 7.30 1.75
N SER A 282 20.82 6.84 0.50
CA SER A 282 22.00 6.24 -0.13
C SER A 282 23.13 7.26 -0.33
N GLU A 283 22.80 8.51 -0.63
CA GLU A 283 23.77 9.60 -0.77
C GLU A 283 24.41 9.94 0.58
N VAL A 284 23.58 10.06 1.63
CA VAL A 284 24.06 10.26 3.01
C VAL A 284 25.01 9.14 3.42
N GLU A 285 24.62 7.88 3.17
CA GLU A 285 25.43 6.71 3.48
C GLU A 285 26.79 6.78 2.80
N TRP A 286 26.79 7.06 1.50
CA TRP A 286 28.00 7.13 0.70
C TRP A 286 28.98 8.19 1.24
N ARG A 287 28.50 9.41 1.51
CA ARG A 287 29.34 10.50 2.03
C ARG A 287 29.86 10.22 3.44
N LEU A 288 29.03 9.69 4.33
CA LEU A 288 29.47 9.33 5.68
C LEU A 288 30.58 8.28 5.65
N ARG A 289 30.43 7.25 4.81
CA ARG A 289 31.45 6.20 4.65
C ARG A 289 32.74 6.73 4.06
N GLU A 290 32.68 7.71 3.16
CA GLU A 290 33.86 8.38 2.63
C GLU A 290 34.62 9.15 3.72
N ILE A 291 33.90 9.88 4.58
CA ILE A 291 34.50 10.66 5.68
C ILE A 291 35.08 9.74 6.77
N THR A 292 34.35 8.70 7.17
CA THR A 292 34.77 7.80 8.25
C THR A 292 35.70 6.68 7.79
N ASN A 293 35.85 6.51 6.47
CA ASN A 293 36.60 5.42 5.84
C ASN A 293 36.08 4.02 6.27
N ASP A 294 34.76 3.88 6.39
CA ASP A 294 34.10 2.66 6.86
C ASP A 294 33.40 1.88 5.73
N TYR A 295 33.88 0.67 5.48
CA TYR A 295 33.39 -0.21 4.41
C TYR A 295 32.58 -1.41 4.93
N GLN A 296 32.15 -1.40 6.20
CA GLN A 296 31.37 -2.52 6.73
C GLN A 296 29.96 -2.54 6.11
N PRO A 297 29.46 -3.69 5.65
CA PRO A 297 28.13 -3.77 5.07
C PRO A 297 27.05 -3.43 6.12
N ASN A 298 25.91 -2.92 5.65
CA ASN A 298 24.76 -2.64 6.50
C ASN A 298 24.27 -3.91 7.21
N SER A 299 23.90 -3.77 8.49
CA SER A 299 23.33 -4.86 9.28
C SER A 299 21.95 -5.25 8.76
N VAL A 300 21.64 -6.54 8.81
CA VAL A 300 20.27 -7.02 8.55
C VAL A 300 19.36 -6.53 9.68
N PHE A 301 18.31 -5.80 9.33
CA PHE A 301 17.26 -5.42 10.26
C PHE A 301 16.11 -6.42 10.18
N GLU A 302 15.63 -6.88 11.34
CA GLU A 302 14.55 -7.84 11.46
C GLU A 302 13.32 -7.19 12.10
N ILE A 303 12.23 -7.11 11.34
CA ILE A 303 10.90 -6.83 11.88
C ILE A 303 10.29 -8.16 12.33
N PRO A 304 10.10 -8.38 13.64
CA PRO A 304 9.58 -9.64 14.14
C PRO A 304 8.14 -9.85 13.65
N ALA A 305 7.81 -11.10 13.29
CA ALA A 305 6.44 -11.46 12.96
C ALA A 305 5.53 -11.25 14.19
N PRO A 306 4.34 -10.64 14.03
CA PRO A 306 3.45 -10.40 15.15
C PRO A 306 2.97 -11.72 15.75
N THR A 307 2.87 -11.77 17.08
CA THR A 307 2.25 -12.89 17.79
C THR A 307 0.74 -12.80 17.61
N ILE A 308 0.17 -13.67 16.78
CA ILE A 308 -1.25 -13.66 16.43
C ILE A 308 -2.02 -14.73 17.19
N SER A 309 -3.30 -14.45 17.49
CA SER A 309 -4.19 -15.44 18.09
C SER A 309 -4.51 -16.57 17.10
N TRP A 310 -5.08 -17.67 17.58
CA TRP A 310 -5.51 -18.75 16.70
C TRP A 310 -6.68 -18.32 15.78
N ILE A 311 -7.51 -17.37 16.21
CA ILE A 311 -8.60 -16.81 15.41
C ILE A 311 -8.02 -15.99 14.26
N ASP A 312 -7.11 -15.07 14.57
CA ASP A 312 -6.41 -14.27 13.57
C ASP A 312 -5.65 -15.16 12.58
N ARG A 313 -5.10 -16.28 13.06
CA ARG A 313 -4.44 -17.27 12.21
C ARG A 313 -5.41 -17.90 11.21
N SER A 314 -6.64 -18.23 11.62
CA SER A 314 -7.66 -18.75 10.70
C SER A 314 -8.07 -17.71 9.67
N ILE A 315 -8.18 -16.44 10.07
CA ILE A 315 -8.47 -15.32 9.16
C ILE A 315 -7.34 -15.16 8.14
N ASP A 316 -6.08 -15.17 8.60
CA ASP A 316 -4.90 -15.08 7.71
C ASP A 316 -4.87 -16.26 6.72
N ILE A 317 -5.20 -17.49 7.16
CA ILE A 317 -5.29 -18.65 6.26
C ILE A 317 -6.34 -18.43 5.18
N PHE A 318 -7.53 -17.92 5.54
CA PHE A 318 -8.57 -17.62 4.56
C PHE A 318 -8.11 -16.55 3.56
N ALA A 319 -7.53 -15.46 4.06
CA ALA A 319 -7.00 -14.37 3.24
C ALA A 319 -5.89 -14.85 2.29
N ASP A 320 -4.97 -15.68 2.78
CA ASP A 320 -3.89 -16.27 1.97
C ASP A 320 -4.47 -17.18 0.88
N VAL A 321 -5.43 -18.05 1.23
CA VAL A 321 -6.09 -18.94 0.25
C VAL A 321 -6.77 -18.12 -0.83
N MET A 322 -7.62 -17.17 -0.45
CA MET A 322 -8.40 -16.36 -1.39
C MET A 322 -7.51 -15.45 -2.24
N GLY A 323 -6.53 -14.76 -1.65
CA GLY A 323 -5.58 -13.88 -2.36
C GLY A 323 -4.47 -14.61 -3.14
N SER A 324 -4.37 -15.94 -3.01
CA SER A 324 -3.42 -16.76 -3.78
C SER A 324 -4.00 -17.25 -5.11
N GLY A 325 -3.19 -17.95 -5.90
CA GLY A 325 -3.68 -18.64 -7.09
C GLY A 325 -4.70 -19.75 -6.80
N VAL A 326 -4.80 -20.21 -5.54
CA VAL A 326 -5.79 -21.20 -5.13
C VAL A 326 -7.20 -20.60 -5.16
N GLY A 327 -7.39 -19.38 -4.65
CA GLY A 327 -8.68 -18.69 -4.72
C GLY A 327 -9.18 -18.54 -6.16
N LEU A 328 -8.31 -18.09 -7.07
CA LEU A 328 -8.63 -17.99 -8.49
C LEU A 328 -8.95 -19.34 -9.15
N LEU A 329 -8.24 -20.41 -8.76
CA LEU A 329 -8.53 -21.76 -9.24
C LEU A 329 -9.90 -22.24 -8.75
N ILE A 330 -10.26 -21.97 -7.48
CA ILE A 330 -11.58 -22.27 -6.93
C ILE A 330 -12.65 -21.53 -7.73
N THR A 331 -12.47 -20.24 -7.97
CA THR A 331 -13.39 -19.42 -8.77
C THR A 331 -13.58 -19.96 -10.19
N LEU A 332 -12.48 -20.37 -10.84
CA LEU A 332 -12.53 -20.95 -12.17
C LEU A 332 -13.31 -22.28 -12.17
N ILE A 333 -13.06 -23.16 -11.22
CA ILE A 333 -13.76 -24.44 -11.08
C ILE A 333 -15.25 -24.21 -10.84
N VAL A 334 -15.61 -23.32 -9.91
CA VAL A 334 -17.02 -23.02 -9.61
C VAL A 334 -17.73 -22.46 -10.84
N THR A 335 -17.08 -21.55 -11.58
CA THR A 335 -17.63 -20.99 -12.82
C THR A 335 -17.85 -22.07 -13.89
N ILE A 336 -16.88 -22.98 -14.07
CA ILE A 336 -17.00 -24.10 -15.03
C ILE A 336 -18.16 -25.02 -14.64
N VAL A 337 -18.28 -25.37 -13.35
CA VAL A 337 -19.37 -26.20 -12.84
C VAL A 337 -20.71 -25.51 -13.04
N TRP A 338 -20.81 -24.23 -12.73
CA TRP A 338 -22.03 -23.44 -12.92
C TRP A 338 -22.47 -23.43 -14.40
N ILE A 339 -21.56 -23.19 -15.34
CA ILE A 339 -21.85 -23.27 -16.77
C ILE A 339 -22.31 -24.68 -17.18
N ALA A 340 -21.66 -25.72 -16.65
CA ALA A 340 -22.01 -27.12 -16.95
C ALA A 340 -23.39 -27.53 -16.42
N VAL A 341 -23.87 -26.90 -15.33
CA VAL A 341 -25.21 -27.11 -14.78
C VAL A 341 -26.28 -26.39 -15.60
N GLY A 342 -25.92 -25.35 -16.36
CA GLY A 342 -26.85 -24.53 -17.15
C GLY A 342 -27.80 -25.32 -18.06
N PRO A 343 -27.32 -26.26 -18.88
CA PRO A 343 -28.18 -27.09 -19.72
C PRO A 343 -29.19 -27.94 -18.96
N ILE A 344 -28.89 -28.32 -17.70
CA ILE A 344 -29.79 -29.13 -16.86
C ILE A 344 -30.94 -28.29 -16.32
N LEU A 345 -30.67 -27.01 -16.04
CA LEU A 345 -31.63 -26.05 -15.49
C LEU A 345 -32.23 -25.14 -16.58
N GLU A 346 -32.04 -25.47 -17.86
CA GLU A 346 -32.56 -24.71 -19.00
C GLU A 346 -32.17 -23.22 -19.01
N PHE A 347 -31.10 -22.85 -18.31
CA PHE A 347 -30.67 -21.45 -18.10
C PHE A 347 -31.78 -20.54 -17.52
N ASP A 348 -32.62 -21.09 -16.64
CA ASP A 348 -33.69 -20.36 -15.95
C ASP A 348 -33.16 -19.37 -14.88
N ASP A 349 -34.08 -18.64 -14.23
CA ASP A 349 -33.73 -17.65 -13.21
C ASP A 349 -33.07 -18.31 -11.99
N ASN A 350 -33.43 -19.55 -11.65
CA ASN A 350 -32.75 -20.31 -10.58
C ASN A 350 -31.30 -20.61 -10.94
N TRP A 351 -31.00 -20.98 -12.19
CA TRP A 351 -29.62 -21.17 -12.65
C TRP A 351 -28.79 -19.89 -12.49
N TRP A 352 -29.35 -18.74 -12.86
CA TRP A 352 -28.69 -17.45 -12.69
C TRP A 352 -28.42 -17.14 -11.22
N LEU A 353 -29.36 -17.40 -10.31
CA LEU A 353 -29.24 -17.06 -8.89
C LEU A 353 -28.25 -17.92 -8.10
N ILE A 354 -27.95 -19.14 -8.55
CA ILE A 354 -27.00 -20.04 -7.87
C ILE A 354 -25.60 -19.41 -7.78
N ILE A 355 -25.10 -18.83 -8.88
CA ILE A 355 -23.76 -18.24 -8.86
C ILE A 355 -23.71 -17.00 -7.97
N GLY A 356 -24.76 -16.16 -8.02
CA GLY A 356 -24.90 -14.99 -7.16
C GLY A 356 -24.94 -15.36 -5.68
N THR A 357 -25.58 -16.49 -5.33
CA THR A 357 -25.62 -17.02 -3.97
C THR A 357 -24.26 -17.46 -3.47
N PHE A 358 -23.48 -18.14 -4.33
CA PHE A 358 -22.12 -18.49 -3.98
C PHE A 358 -21.23 -17.25 -3.80
N THR A 359 -21.21 -16.35 -4.78
CA THR A 359 -20.34 -15.18 -4.77
C THR A 359 -20.70 -14.20 -3.65
N GLY A 360 -21.98 -13.93 -3.41
CA GLY A 360 -22.44 -13.03 -2.36
C GLY A 360 -22.17 -13.56 -0.94
N LEU A 361 -22.35 -14.87 -0.68
CA LEU A 361 -22.03 -15.43 0.63
C LEU A 361 -20.53 -15.43 0.92
N VAL A 362 -19.69 -15.70 -0.08
CA VAL A 362 -18.24 -15.65 0.08
C VAL A 362 -17.74 -14.20 0.18
N GLY A 363 -18.20 -13.30 -0.69
CA GLY A 363 -17.88 -11.87 -0.66
C GLY A 363 -18.27 -11.21 0.66
N PHE A 364 -19.40 -11.60 1.25
CA PHE A 364 -19.77 -11.16 2.60
C PHE A 364 -18.74 -11.55 3.67
N ILE A 365 -18.22 -12.78 3.65
CA ILE A 365 -17.15 -13.18 4.57
C ILE A 365 -15.87 -12.42 4.23
N ASP A 366 -15.55 -12.32 2.94
CA ASP A 366 -14.34 -11.68 2.45
C ASP A 366 -14.26 -10.21 2.87
N GLY A 367 -15.33 -9.44 2.75
CA GLY A 367 -15.38 -8.04 3.18
C GLY A 367 -14.97 -7.84 4.65
N PHE A 368 -15.36 -8.74 5.56
CA PHE A 368 -14.92 -8.70 6.96
C PHE A 368 -13.47 -9.16 7.15
N VAL A 369 -13.03 -10.18 6.40
CA VAL A 369 -11.65 -10.65 6.43
C VAL A 369 -10.70 -9.57 5.89
N LEU A 370 -11.03 -9.01 4.74
CA LEU A 370 -10.37 -7.88 4.10
C LEU A 370 -10.25 -6.72 5.10
N ARG A 371 -11.34 -6.30 5.74
CA ARG A 371 -11.26 -5.21 6.72
C ARG A 371 -10.35 -5.53 7.91
N ASN A 372 -10.42 -6.75 8.45
CA ASN A 372 -9.56 -7.20 9.56
C ASN A 372 -8.07 -7.19 9.18
N VAL A 373 -7.72 -7.78 8.03
CA VAL A 373 -6.34 -7.86 7.54
C VAL A 373 -5.79 -6.46 7.29
N TYR A 374 -6.54 -5.59 6.62
CA TYR A 374 -6.13 -4.20 6.39
C TYR A 374 -5.89 -3.45 7.69
N TYR A 375 -6.78 -3.58 8.66
CA TYR A 375 -6.64 -2.91 9.95
C TYR A 375 -5.38 -3.35 10.70
N ARG A 376 -5.12 -4.67 10.73
CA ARG A 376 -3.92 -5.22 11.37
C ARG A 376 -2.64 -4.77 10.67
N ASP A 377 -2.61 -4.80 9.35
CA ASP A 377 -1.45 -4.39 8.57
C ASP A 377 -1.17 -2.87 8.70
N GLU A 378 -2.21 -2.04 8.73
CA GLU A 378 -2.10 -0.60 9.00
C GLU A 378 -1.47 -0.34 10.39
N LYS A 379 -1.89 -1.08 11.42
CA LYS A 379 -1.32 -0.97 12.77
C LYS A 379 0.14 -1.39 12.85
N VAL A 380 0.54 -2.42 12.11
CA VAL A 380 1.96 -2.80 12.04
C VAL A 380 2.78 -1.70 11.37
N ALA A 381 2.29 -1.13 10.27
CA ALA A 381 2.95 -0.04 9.56
C ALA A 381 3.08 1.22 10.44
N GLU A 382 2.02 1.65 11.13
CA GLU A 382 2.00 2.79 12.06
C GLU A 382 3.12 2.67 13.10
N VAL A 383 3.24 1.50 13.74
CA VAL A 383 4.30 1.25 14.73
C VAL A 383 5.70 1.28 14.12
N GLN A 384 5.89 0.83 12.88
CA GLN A 384 7.22 0.91 12.24
C GLN A 384 7.58 2.34 11.86
N PHE A 385 6.64 3.15 11.38
CA PHE A 385 6.87 4.57 11.12
C PHE A 385 7.25 5.32 12.40
N GLU A 386 6.56 5.07 13.51
CA GLU A 386 6.89 5.65 14.82
C GLU A 386 8.32 5.30 15.27
N LYS A 387 8.74 4.03 15.11
CA LYS A 387 10.11 3.60 15.42
C LYS A 387 11.16 4.23 14.53
N ILE A 388 10.85 4.49 13.25
CA ILE A 388 11.77 5.22 12.37
C ILE A 388 11.88 6.67 12.83
N ALA A 389 10.76 7.34 13.12
CA ALA A 389 10.78 8.70 13.62
C ALA A 389 11.61 8.83 14.90
N GLU A 390 11.43 7.94 15.88
CA GLU A 390 12.25 7.90 17.10
C GLU A 390 13.75 7.67 16.78
N SER A 391 14.04 6.80 15.81
CA SER A 391 15.41 6.59 15.37
C SER A 391 16.02 7.81 14.70
N ASP A 392 15.23 8.58 13.95
CA ASP A 392 15.67 9.79 13.25
C ASP A 392 15.91 10.93 14.22
N ASP A 393 15.03 11.11 15.22
CA ASP A 393 15.20 12.06 16.30
C ASP A 393 16.53 11.83 17.03
N ARG A 394 16.86 10.56 17.33
CA ARG A 394 18.17 10.22 17.92
C ARG A 394 19.35 10.60 17.03
N LEU A 395 19.21 10.51 15.71
CA LEU A 395 20.26 10.95 14.79
C LEU A 395 20.41 12.46 14.82
N LEU A 396 19.31 13.21 14.79
CA LEU A 396 19.35 14.68 14.86
C LEU A 396 19.87 15.19 16.21
N ASP A 397 19.54 14.51 17.31
CA ASP A 397 20.05 14.80 18.65
C ASP A 397 21.58 14.65 18.73
N LEU A 398 22.17 13.65 18.05
CA LEU A 398 23.63 13.53 17.94
C LEU A 398 24.24 14.76 17.28
N LEU A 399 23.53 15.36 16.33
CA LEU A 399 23.95 16.54 15.57
C LEU A 399 23.58 17.86 16.26
N ASN A 400 22.82 17.83 17.37
CA ASN A 400 22.26 19.00 18.04
C ASN A 400 21.43 19.89 17.07
N ILE A 401 20.69 19.23 16.17
CA ILE A 401 19.73 19.88 15.26
C ILE A 401 18.35 19.77 15.91
N PRO A 402 17.66 20.89 16.18
CA PRO A 402 16.35 20.84 16.83
C PRO A 402 15.33 20.19 15.89
N SER A 403 14.71 19.09 16.33
CA SER A 403 13.65 18.46 15.54
C SER A 403 12.38 19.32 15.59
N SER A 404 11.81 19.60 14.41
CA SER A 404 10.51 20.29 14.28
C SER A 404 9.34 19.30 14.33
N TYR A 405 9.55 18.12 14.94
CA TYR A 405 8.59 17.03 14.94
C TYR A 405 7.30 17.44 15.63
N GLN A 406 6.21 17.54 14.86
CA GLN A 406 4.86 17.62 15.40
C GLN A 406 4.25 16.23 15.33
N THR A 407 4.03 15.62 16.49
CA THR A 407 3.23 14.40 16.61
C THR A 407 1.88 14.66 15.96
N THR A 408 1.46 13.80 15.05
CA THR A 408 0.17 13.92 14.36
C THR A 408 -0.96 13.91 15.41
N THR A 409 -1.63 15.05 15.59
CA THR A 409 -2.72 15.15 16.56
C THR A 409 -3.90 14.30 16.09
N LYS A 410 -4.35 13.37 16.94
CA LYS A 410 -5.53 12.51 16.69
C LYS A 410 -6.74 13.32 16.19
N PRO A 411 -7.58 12.74 15.31
CA PRO A 411 -8.71 13.45 14.71
C PRO A 411 -9.69 13.98 15.76
N ARG A 412 -9.85 15.31 15.83
CA ARG A 412 -10.71 15.99 16.81
C ARG A 412 -12.22 15.97 16.47
N LYS A 413 -12.60 15.70 15.22
CA LYS A 413 -14.01 15.82 14.76
C LYS A 413 -14.84 14.57 15.09
N PHE A 414 -16.03 14.78 15.64
CA PHE A 414 -16.97 13.70 15.99
C PHE A 414 -17.31 12.79 14.80
N SER A 415 -17.54 13.36 13.61
CA SER A 415 -17.84 12.61 12.39
C SER A 415 -16.75 11.58 12.06
N THR A 416 -15.48 11.97 12.16
CA THR A 416 -14.34 11.10 11.91
C THR A 416 -14.19 10.02 12.99
N ARG A 417 -14.56 10.32 14.24
CA ARG A 417 -14.51 9.35 15.34
C ARG A 417 -15.58 8.28 15.22
N ALA A 418 -16.83 8.68 14.94
CA ALA A 418 -17.95 7.75 14.82
C ALA A 418 -17.73 6.78 13.64
N SER A 419 -17.23 7.29 12.53
CA SER A 419 -16.97 6.48 11.34
C SER A 419 -15.74 5.57 11.51
N ALA A 420 -14.68 6.06 12.15
CA ALA A 420 -13.54 5.22 12.55
C ALA A 420 -13.96 4.10 13.50
N ALA A 421 -14.82 4.38 14.49
CA ALA A 421 -15.33 3.37 15.42
C ALA A 421 -16.13 2.27 14.70
N ALA A 422 -16.95 2.62 13.71
CA ALA A 422 -17.65 1.64 12.88
C ALA A 422 -16.64 0.76 12.10
N GLY A 423 -15.61 1.39 11.53
CA GLY A 423 -14.55 0.67 10.81
C GLY A 423 -13.66 -0.21 11.70
N GLU A 424 -13.45 0.16 12.97
CA GLU A 424 -12.76 -0.65 13.97
C GLU A 424 -13.62 -1.84 14.41
N PHE A 425 -14.93 -1.64 14.60
CA PHE A 425 -15.85 -2.73 14.93
C PHE A 425 -15.87 -3.80 13.83
N CYS A 426 -15.99 -3.39 12.56
CA CYS A 426 -15.95 -4.32 11.42
C CYS A 426 -14.58 -4.99 11.23
N ALA A 427 -13.52 -4.44 11.82
CA ALA A 427 -12.19 -5.03 11.78
C ALA A 427 -11.93 -6.05 12.91
N LEU A 428 -12.83 -6.20 13.88
CA LEU A 428 -12.64 -7.15 14.98
C LEU A 428 -12.67 -8.60 14.47
N SER A 429 -11.69 -9.39 14.90
CA SER A 429 -11.56 -10.80 14.50
C SER A 429 -12.78 -11.64 14.89
N SER A 430 -13.46 -11.30 16.00
CA SER A 430 -14.71 -11.95 16.40
C SER A 430 -15.86 -11.67 15.43
N VAL A 431 -15.88 -10.49 14.78
CA VAL A 431 -16.92 -10.12 13.82
C VAL A 431 -16.72 -10.89 12.51
N SER A 432 -15.46 -11.06 12.05
CA SER A 432 -15.14 -11.91 10.90
C SER A 432 -15.51 -13.39 11.13
N VAL A 433 -15.42 -13.90 12.37
CA VAL A 433 -15.90 -15.27 12.67
C VAL A 433 -17.42 -15.31 12.77
N ALA A 434 -18.05 -14.28 13.34
CA ALA A 434 -19.50 -14.20 13.43
C ALA A 434 -20.16 -14.16 12.04
N SER A 435 -19.53 -13.53 11.04
CA SER A 435 -20.04 -13.50 9.65
C SER A 435 -20.18 -14.90 9.06
N VAL A 436 -19.24 -15.81 9.35
CA VAL A 436 -19.35 -17.23 8.96
C VAL A 436 -20.57 -17.89 9.59
N GLY A 437 -20.85 -17.59 10.86
CA GLY A 437 -22.07 -18.06 11.54
C GLY A 437 -23.35 -17.54 10.88
N VAL A 438 -23.36 -16.28 10.44
CA VAL A 438 -24.48 -15.70 9.68
C VAL A 438 -24.68 -16.43 8.36
N VAL A 439 -23.61 -16.72 7.61
CA VAL A 439 -23.69 -17.49 6.35
C VAL A 439 -24.30 -18.87 6.57
N PHE A 440 -23.89 -19.60 7.62
CA PHE A 440 -24.50 -20.90 7.95
C PHE A 440 -25.99 -20.77 8.29
N ALA A 441 -26.39 -19.72 9.02
CA ALA A 441 -27.80 -19.48 9.33
C ALA A 441 -28.63 -19.16 8.07
N LEU A 442 -28.07 -18.38 7.15
CA LEU A 442 -28.70 -18.08 5.85
C LEU A 442 -28.86 -19.36 5.02
N LEU A 443 -27.81 -20.17 4.90
CA LEU A 443 -27.85 -21.45 4.17
C LEU A 443 -28.85 -22.45 4.78
N ALA A 444 -28.93 -22.52 6.11
CA ALA A 444 -29.92 -23.36 6.79
C ALA A 444 -31.35 -22.88 6.48
N THR A 445 -31.58 -21.56 6.49
CA THR A 445 -32.87 -20.96 6.17
C THR A 445 -33.26 -21.23 4.72
N ALA A 446 -32.35 -21.01 3.77
CA ALA A 446 -32.58 -21.32 2.36
C ALA A 446 -32.85 -22.81 2.12
N SER A 447 -32.16 -23.70 2.85
CA SER A 447 -32.41 -25.14 2.79
C SER A 447 -33.80 -25.52 3.31
N ILE A 448 -34.27 -24.88 4.39
CA ILE A 448 -35.65 -25.05 4.89
C ILE A 448 -36.67 -24.59 3.83
N MET A 449 -36.35 -23.51 3.11
CA MET A 449 -37.15 -22.99 2.00
C MET A 449 -36.97 -23.78 0.69
N LYS A 450 -36.28 -24.93 0.73
CA LYS A 450 -36.02 -25.81 -0.42
C LYS A 450 -35.37 -25.09 -1.61
N TRP A 451 -34.51 -24.11 -1.34
CA TRP A 451 -33.80 -23.35 -2.37
C TRP A 451 -34.72 -22.67 -3.40
N SER A 452 -35.91 -22.24 -2.97
CA SER A 452 -36.78 -21.39 -3.79
C SER A 452 -36.09 -20.07 -4.16
N GLU A 453 -36.59 -19.38 -5.19
CA GLU A 453 -36.11 -18.04 -5.57
C GLU A 453 -36.05 -17.09 -4.37
N THR A 454 -37.12 -17.04 -3.57
CA THR A 454 -37.16 -16.26 -2.32
C THR A 454 -36.08 -16.70 -1.31
N GLY A 455 -35.80 -18.01 -1.20
CA GLY A 455 -34.74 -18.53 -0.33
C GLY A 455 -33.34 -18.12 -0.80
N GLN A 456 -33.10 -18.10 -2.12
CA GLN A 456 -31.84 -17.65 -2.72
C GLN A 456 -31.67 -16.12 -2.60
N LEU A 457 -32.74 -15.35 -2.85
CA LEU A 457 -32.75 -13.89 -2.66
C LEU A 457 -32.48 -13.51 -1.19
N LEU A 458 -33.00 -14.29 -0.22
CA LEU A 458 -32.71 -14.09 1.20
C LEU A 458 -31.23 -14.30 1.55
N CYS A 459 -30.52 -15.17 0.84
CA CYS A 459 -29.07 -15.29 0.97
C CYS A 459 -28.33 -14.12 0.31
N ASN A 460 -28.84 -13.58 -0.79
CA ASN A 460 -28.17 -12.56 -1.62
C ASN A 460 -28.37 -11.14 -1.11
N THR A 461 -29.61 -10.72 -0.87
CA THR A 461 -29.92 -9.32 -0.58
C THR A 461 -29.24 -8.81 0.69
N PRO A 462 -29.29 -9.51 1.84
CA PRO A 462 -28.66 -9.02 3.06
C PRO A 462 -27.13 -9.02 2.98
N THR A 463 -26.55 -10.00 2.30
CA THR A 463 -25.09 -10.12 2.15
C THR A 463 -24.54 -9.00 1.27
N MET A 464 -25.15 -8.76 0.11
CA MET A 464 -24.79 -7.66 -0.80
C MET A 464 -24.94 -6.29 -0.15
N ILE A 465 -25.99 -6.07 0.65
CA ILE A 465 -26.16 -4.81 1.39
C ILE A 465 -25.01 -4.61 2.39
N ILE A 466 -24.66 -5.63 3.16
CA ILE A 466 -23.60 -5.50 4.17
C ILE A 466 -22.23 -5.35 3.49
N GLU A 467 -21.99 -6.09 2.42
CA GLU A 467 -20.77 -5.98 1.61
C GLU A 467 -20.62 -4.57 1.01
N GLY A 468 -21.70 -3.97 0.49
CA GLY A 468 -21.69 -2.61 -0.03
C GLY A 468 -21.35 -1.58 1.04
N PHE A 469 -21.86 -1.80 2.26
CA PHE A 469 -21.48 -0.98 3.41
C PHE A 469 -20.01 -1.19 3.81
N LEU A 470 -19.50 -2.42 3.79
CA LEU A 470 -18.10 -2.72 4.11
C LEU A 470 -17.13 -2.08 3.10
N LEU A 471 -17.45 -2.03 1.81
CA LEU A 471 -16.63 -1.31 0.83
C LEU A 471 -16.55 0.20 1.12
N LEU A 472 -17.65 0.82 1.54
CA LEU A 472 -17.65 2.23 1.97
C LEU A 472 -16.81 2.44 3.25
N ILE A 473 -16.84 1.49 4.18
CA ILE A 473 -15.94 1.46 5.35
C ILE A 473 -14.48 1.37 4.89
N LEU A 474 -14.20 0.50 3.91
CA LEU A 474 -12.84 0.26 3.44
C LEU A 474 -12.26 1.46 2.71
N ILE A 475 -13.06 2.17 1.90
CA ILE A 475 -12.67 3.44 1.26
C ILE A 475 -12.31 4.49 2.33
N GLN A 476 -13.11 4.62 3.38
CA GLN A 476 -12.81 5.56 4.45
C GLN A 476 -11.55 5.19 5.22
N ALA A 477 -11.44 3.93 5.64
CA ALA A 477 -10.28 3.45 6.36
C ALA A 477 -9.01 3.73 5.54
N HIS A 478 -9.06 3.45 4.24
CA HIS A 478 -7.98 3.77 3.32
C HIS A 478 -7.68 5.28 3.24
N ASN A 479 -8.69 6.14 3.17
CA ASN A 479 -8.49 7.60 3.16
C ASN A 479 -7.80 8.11 4.45
N ILE A 480 -8.20 7.57 5.61
CA ILE A 480 -7.60 7.93 6.90
C ILE A 480 -6.15 7.43 6.96
N ALA A 481 -5.92 6.17 6.61
CA ALA A 481 -4.60 5.55 6.57
C ALA A 481 -3.65 6.29 5.62
N ASN A 482 -4.14 6.72 4.46
CA ASN A 482 -3.36 7.46 3.47
C ASN A 482 -2.99 8.87 3.96
N ALA A 483 -3.91 9.56 4.62
CA ALA A 483 -3.63 10.87 5.21
C ALA A 483 -2.60 10.78 6.35
N ALA A 484 -2.71 9.76 7.20
CA ALA A 484 -1.73 9.50 8.27
C ALA A 484 -0.34 9.18 7.69
N ARG A 485 -0.25 8.21 6.77
CA ARG A 485 1.01 7.86 6.10
C ARG A 485 1.65 9.04 5.35
N GLY A 486 0.84 9.91 4.74
CA GLY A 486 1.34 11.12 4.08
C GLY A 486 2.04 12.07 5.05
N ALA A 487 1.49 12.25 6.26
CA ALA A 487 2.12 13.06 7.30
C ALA A 487 3.40 12.41 7.85
N ASP A 488 3.37 11.11 8.11
CA ASP A 488 4.55 10.35 8.57
C ASP A 488 5.68 10.42 7.53
N PHE A 489 5.34 10.30 6.25
CA PHE A 489 6.28 10.43 5.14
C PHE A 489 6.87 11.83 5.04
N GLN A 490 6.05 12.87 5.13
CA GLN A 490 6.53 14.26 5.09
C GLN A 490 7.52 14.52 6.24
N SER A 491 7.25 13.96 7.42
CA SER A 491 8.18 13.98 8.54
C SER A 491 9.48 13.25 8.18
N LEU A 492 9.41 11.99 7.76
CA LEU A 492 10.57 11.19 7.36
C LEU A 492 11.48 11.91 6.36
N LEU A 493 10.87 12.50 5.31
CA LEU A 493 11.60 13.22 4.28
C LEU A 493 12.33 14.46 4.84
N LYS A 494 11.67 15.25 5.70
CA LYS A 494 12.30 16.41 6.35
C LYS A 494 13.55 16.01 7.13
N HIS A 495 13.48 14.91 7.90
CA HIS A 495 14.63 14.38 8.65
C HIS A 495 15.78 13.99 7.71
N ARG A 496 15.48 13.32 6.58
CA ARG A 496 16.52 12.91 5.62
C ARG A 496 17.16 14.08 4.89
N LEU A 497 16.39 15.11 4.54
CA LEU A 497 16.94 16.30 3.91
C LEU A 497 17.86 17.08 4.85
N LEU A 498 17.49 17.19 6.14
CA LEU A 498 18.35 17.79 7.17
C LEU A 498 19.66 17.02 7.33
N LEU A 499 19.57 15.70 7.48
CA LEU A 499 20.74 14.83 7.60
C LEU A 499 21.64 14.92 6.37
N ASN A 500 21.04 14.91 5.17
CA ASN A 500 21.79 15.04 3.93
C ASN A 500 22.52 16.37 3.85
N HIS A 501 21.83 17.48 4.14
CA HIS A 501 22.45 18.80 4.11
C HIS A 501 23.64 18.91 5.07
N TYR A 502 23.47 18.43 6.31
CA TYR A 502 24.56 18.43 7.31
C TYR A 502 25.79 17.63 6.82
N VAL A 503 25.56 16.43 6.29
CA VAL A 503 26.65 15.57 5.78
C VAL A 503 27.32 16.19 4.54
N CYS A 504 26.57 16.91 3.71
CA CYS A 504 27.15 17.67 2.60
C CYS A 504 28.14 18.73 3.10
N GLU A 505 27.75 19.55 4.07
CA GLU A 505 28.63 20.57 4.65
C GLU A 505 29.90 19.97 5.28
N LEU A 506 29.75 18.83 5.97
CA LEU A 506 30.90 18.12 6.55
C LEU A 506 31.89 17.63 5.48
N SER A 507 31.39 17.05 4.39
CA SER A 507 32.23 16.55 3.30
C SER A 507 33.01 17.69 2.62
N GLU A 508 32.35 18.82 2.37
CA GLU A 508 33.00 20.00 1.80
C GLU A 508 34.10 20.56 2.70
N ASN A 509 33.85 20.66 4.01
CA ASN A 509 34.84 21.12 4.96
C ASN A 509 36.04 20.16 5.07
N SER A 510 35.81 18.85 5.02
CA SER A 510 36.88 17.85 4.96
C SER A 510 37.76 18.02 3.70
N ASN A 511 37.14 18.23 2.54
CA ASN A 511 37.85 18.46 1.28
C ASN A 511 38.63 19.79 1.27
N ARG A 512 38.10 20.85 1.90
CA ARG A 512 38.81 22.14 2.06
C ARG A 512 40.04 22.01 2.95
N SER A 513 39.97 21.22 4.02
CA SER A 513 41.09 21.01 4.96
C SER A 513 42.24 20.16 4.40
N SER A 514 42.01 19.41 3.33
CA SER A 514 43.00 18.52 2.68
C SER A 514 43.70 19.15 1.46
N SER A 515 43.36 20.38 1.05
CA SER A 515 43.99 21.09 -0.07
C SER A 515 45.24 21.88 0.36
N PRO A 516 46.42 21.67 -0.25
CA PRO A 516 47.67 22.32 0.14
C PRO A 516 47.91 23.73 -0.47
N TYR A 517 46.95 24.32 -1.20
CA TYR A 517 47.12 25.62 -1.87
C TYR A 517 46.20 26.70 -1.28
N PRO A 518 46.68 27.94 -1.04
CA PRO A 518 45.83 29.05 -0.63
C PRO A 518 44.91 29.46 -1.79
N HIS A 519 43.59 29.54 -1.52
CA HIS A 519 42.59 29.90 -2.53
C HIS A 519 42.72 31.37 -2.96
N ASN A 520 42.50 31.61 -4.25
CA ASN A 520 42.42 32.93 -4.86
C ASN A 520 41.08 33.59 -4.48
N PRO A 521 41.04 34.80 -3.87
CA PRO A 521 39.81 35.43 -3.41
C PRO A 521 38.79 35.79 -4.52
N ASP A 522 39.18 35.69 -5.79
CA ASP A 522 38.30 35.90 -6.96
C ASP A 522 37.66 34.61 -7.50
N GLU A 523 37.99 33.45 -6.91
CA GLU A 523 37.36 32.18 -7.28
C GLU A 523 35.99 32.11 -6.61
N LYS A 524 34.96 32.51 -7.35
CA LYS A 524 33.56 32.40 -6.92
C LYS A 524 33.33 30.99 -6.37
N SER A 525 32.79 30.94 -5.15
CA SER A 525 32.26 29.72 -4.53
C SER A 525 31.57 28.90 -5.61
N VAL A 526 32.05 27.67 -5.83
CA VAL A 526 31.35 26.72 -6.70
C VAL A 526 29.91 26.71 -6.23
N ASN A 527 29.00 27.11 -7.11
CA ASN A 527 27.59 27.16 -6.81
C ASN A 527 27.17 25.76 -6.40
N THR A 528 26.89 25.55 -5.11
CA THR A 528 26.15 24.40 -4.59
C THR A 528 24.66 24.55 -4.91
N ASP A 529 24.38 25.07 -6.11
CA ASP A 529 23.12 24.78 -6.76
C ASP A 529 23.04 23.27 -6.81
N PHE A 530 21.94 22.73 -6.30
CA PHE A 530 21.26 21.60 -6.90
C PHE A 530 22.11 20.92 -7.99
N TYR A 531 22.68 19.74 -7.73
CA TYR A 531 22.63 18.77 -8.81
C TYR A 531 21.12 18.60 -9.00
N PRO A 532 20.53 19.11 -10.10
CA PRO A 532 19.23 18.61 -10.47
C PRO A 532 19.45 17.10 -10.57
N ILE A 533 18.49 16.33 -10.08
CA ILE A 533 18.29 15.01 -10.64
C ILE A 533 17.85 15.30 -12.09
N ASP A 534 18.82 15.63 -12.94
CA ASP A 534 18.66 15.81 -14.35
C ASP A 534 18.69 14.38 -14.89
N ASP A 535 17.59 13.92 -15.49
CA ASP A 535 17.50 12.62 -16.15
C ASP A 535 18.58 12.43 -17.25
N ASN A 536 19.31 13.50 -17.57
CA ASN A 536 20.39 13.55 -18.55
C ASN A 536 21.81 13.42 -18.00
N ASP A 537 22.05 13.46 -16.69
CA ASP A 537 23.43 13.28 -16.20
C ASP A 537 23.81 11.78 -16.15
N ASN A 538 24.64 11.38 -17.11
CA ASN A 538 25.01 9.98 -17.34
C ASN A 538 25.93 9.39 -16.25
N ASP A 539 26.37 10.20 -15.28
CA ASP A 539 27.32 9.75 -14.25
C ASP A 539 26.66 9.14 -13.00
N ILE A 540 25.37 9.41 -12.76
CA ILE A 540 24.55 8.71 -11.74
C ILE A 540 23.62 7.66 -12.40
N LYS A 541 23.70 7.45 -13.73
CA LYS A 541 22.94 6.38 -14.40
C LYS A 541 23.45 4.97 -14.10
N ILE A 542 24.66 4.83 -13.54
CA ILE A 542 25.29 3.51 -13.36
C ILE A 542 24.64 2.68 -12.24
N SER A 543 23.90 3.30 -11.30
CA SER A 543 23.14 2.57 -10.26
C SER A 543 21.65 2.38 -10.61
N VAL A 544 21.06 3.29 -11.38
CA VAL A 544 19.61 3.30 -11.67
C VAL A 544 19.22 2.24 -12.70
N HIS A 545 20.06 1.90 -13.68
CA HIS A 545 19.69 0.92 -14.70
C HIS A 545 19.58 -0.53 -14.17
N GLN A 546 20.15 -0.83 -13.00
CA GLN A 546 19.96 -2.13 -12.32
C GLN A 546 18.75 -2.15 -11.36
N ILE A 547 18.28 -0.99 -10.91
CA ILE A 547 17.06 -0.86 -10.09
C ILE A 547 15.82 -0.73 -11.00
N GLY A 548 15.94 0.00 -12.12
CA GLY A 548 14.90 0.12 -13.15
C GLY A 548 14.59 -1.17 -13.92
N ASN A 549 15.52 -2.13 -13.96
CA ASN A 549 15.27 -3.48 -14.48
C ASN A 549 14.42 -4.36 -13.52
N ARG A 550 13.86 -3.79 -12.44
CA ARG A 550 12.87 -4.44 -11.56
C ARG A 550 11.44 -3.91 -11.73
N VAL A 551 11.16 -3.13 -12.77
CA VAL A 551 9.78 -2.85 -13.23
C VAL A 551 9.18 -4.07 -13.90
#